data_AF-A0A431ILP5-F1
#
_entry.id   AF-A0A431ILP5-F1
#
_cell.length_a   1.000
_cell.length_b   1.000
_cell.length_c   1.000
_cell.angle_alpha   90.00
_cell.angle_beta   90.00
_cell.angle_gamma   90.00
#
_symmetry.space_group_name_H-M   'P 1'
#
loop_
_entity.id
_entity.type
_entity.pdbx_description
1 polymer ?
#
loop_
_entity_poly.entity_id
_entity_poly.type
_entity_poly.pdbx_seq_one_letter_code
_entity_poly.pdbx_strand_id
1 'polypeptide(L)'
;MRADLTLEWPTWSQAAYRSWYIEEELPELPRIDIEVVLRIQRLVSPPDPRKVLDALPLESPAIGGERLHRSGPTVEAVSDEDLTETEHAIEISYEGSYELDEATLADGSTLDDHFSAMGGWISSTLVRLGDLNFEFLPPLEKDDS
;
A
#
# COMPACT_ATOMS: atom_id res chain seq x y z
N MET A 1 -13.46 -0.36 -3.21
CA MET A 1 -12.08 0.12 -2.97
C MET A 1 -11.40 -0.84 -2.02
N ARG A 2 -10.13 -1.14 -2.25
CA ARG A 2 -9.30 -1.98 -1.41
C ARG A 2 -7.92 -1.33 -1.26
N ALA A 3 -7.34 -1.45 -0.08
CA ALA A 3 -5.93 -1.16 0.15
C ALA A 3 -5.29 -2.37 0.82
N ASP A 4 -4.14 -2.79 0.32
CA ASP A 4 -3.31 -3.81 0.93
C ASP A 4 -2.00 -3.14 1.39
N LEU A 5 -1.59 -3.46 2.60
CA LEU A 5 -0.34 -3.00 3.20
C LEU A 5 0.53 -4.22 3.49
N THR A 6 1.70 -4.27 2.87
CA THR A 6 2.72 -5.28 3.13
C THR A 6 3.86 -4.63 3.90
N LEU A 7 4.25 -5.25 5.02
CA LEU A 7 5.44 -4.91 5.79
C LEU A 7 6.37 -6.12 5.79
N GLU A 8 7.38 -6.11 4.94
CA GLU A 8 8.34 -7.20 4.83
C GLU A 8 9.58 -6.90 5.68
N TRP A 9 10.01 -7.91 6.44
CA TRP A 9 11.27 -7.89 7.17
C TRP A 9 12.23 -8.85 6.47
N PRO A 10 13.15 -8.37 5.63
CA PRO A 10 14.14 -9.22 4.98
C PRO A 10 14.94 -10.03 6.00
N THR A 11 15.41 -11.22 5.60
CA THR A 11 16.19 -12.11 6.49
C THR A 11 17.39 -11.41 7.12
N TRP A 12 18.08 -10.52 6.38
CA TRP A 12 19.21 -9.76 6.90
C TRP A 12 18.78 -8.73 7.96
N SER A 13 17.63 -8.07 7.79
CA SER A 13 17.07 -7.12 8.75
C SER A 13 16.67 -7.82 10.05
N GLN A 14 16.10 -9.03 9.95
CA GLN A 14 15.83 -9.87 11.12
C GLN A 14 17.12 -10.30 11.85
N ALA A 15 18.21 -10.57 11.12
CA ALA A 15 19.50 -10.89 11.71
C ALA A 15 20.13 -9.69 12.42
N ALA A 16 20.07 -8.50 11.79
CA ALA A 16 20.54 -7.24 12.38
C ALA A 16 19.79 -6.90 13.67
N TYR A 17 18.45 -7.02 13.68
CA TYR A 17 17.64 -6.83 14.88
C TYR A 17 18.06 -7.77 16.03
N ARG A 18 18.35 -9.04 15.72
CA ARG A 18 18.78 -10.02 16.74
C ARG A 18 20.17 -9.73 17.29
N SER A 19 21.12 -9.32 16.45
CA SER A 19 22.46 -8.94 16.88
C SER A 19 22.37 -7.71 17.80
N TRP A 20 21.58 -6.69 17.43
CA TRP A 20 21.34 -5.55 18.32
C TRP A 20 20.71 -5.97 19.66
N TYR A 21 19.65 -6.78 19.63
CA TYR A 21 18.92 -7.17 20.85
C TYR A 21 19.74 -8.03 21.83
N ILE A 22 20.70 -8.82 21.33
CA ILE A 22 21.47 -9.78 22.14
C ILE A 22 22.88 -9.27 22.43
N GLU A 23 23.52 -8.66 21.44
CA GLU A 23 24.94 -8.33 21.41
C GLU A 23 25.17 -6.81 21.52
N GLU A 24 24.11 -5.99 21.45
CA GLU A 24 24.17 -4.52 21.40
C GLU A 24 25.02 -3.99 20.22
N GLU A 25 25.14 -4.78 19.15
CA GLU A 25 25.87 -4.43 17.93
C GLU A 25 24.90 -4.14 16.78
N LEU A 26 25.11 -3.00 16.08
CA LEU A 26 24.35 -2.58 14.88
C LEU A 26 25.32 -2.37 13.70
N PRO A 27 25.83 -3.45 13.09
CA PRO A 27 26.73 -3.33 11.93
C PRO A 27 26.02 -2.79 10.68
N GLU A 28 24.71 -3.04 10.55
CA GLU A 28 23.82 -2.53 9.51
C GLU A 28 22.46 -2.22 10.14
N LEU A 29 21.84 -1.10 9.73
CA LEU A 29 20.53 -0.73 10.26
C LEU A 29 19.46 -1.66 9.69
N PRO A 30 18.67 -2.36 10.53
CA PRO A 30 17.55 -3.14 10.04
C PRO A 30 16.54 -2.20 9.37
N ARG A 31 15.84 -2.72 8.35
CA ARG A 31 14.77 -1.99 7.69
C ARG A 31 13.56 -2.86 7.43
N ILE A 32 12.42 -2.20 7.24
CA ILE A 32 11.15 -2.79 6.83
C ILE A 32 10.90 -2.35 5.39
N ASP A 33 10.73 -3.29 4.47
CA ASP A 33 10.30 -2.97 3.11
C ASP A 33 8.76 -2.82 3.14
N ILE A 34 8.26 -1.72 2.60
CA ILE A 34 6.85 -1.32 2.69
C ILE A 34 6.27 -1.25 1.28
N GLU A 35 5.13 -1.91 1.09
CA GLU A 35 4.31 -1.81 -0.11
C GLU A 35 2.87 -1.44 0.27
N VAL A 36 2.33 -0.43 -0.40
CA VAL A 36 0.91 -0.06 -0.31
C VAL A 36 0.28 -0.21 -1.68
N VAL A 37 -0.63 -1.17 -1.82
CA VAL A 37 -1.38 -1.40 -3.05
C VAL A 37 -2.78 -0.80 -2.90
N LEU A 38 -3.14 0.09 -3.82
CA LEU A 38 -4.47 0.71 -3.87
C LEU A 38 -5.22 0.20 -5.09
N ARG A 39 -6.44 -0.32 -4.87
CA ARG A 39 -7.22 -0.97 -5.92
C ARG A 39 -8.65 -0.47 -6.00
N ILE A 40 -9.03 -0.09 -7.22
CA ILE A 40 -10.43 0.14 -7.64
C ILE A 40 -10.84 -1.09 -8.45
N GLN A 41 -11.96 -1.71 -8.10
CA GLN A 41 -12.45 -2.95 -8.72
C GLN A 41 -13.97 -2.89 -8.88
N ARG A 42 -14.57 -3.94 -9.45
CA ARG A 42 -16.01 -3.97 -9.76
C ARG A 42 -16.43 -2.88 -10.73
N LEU A 43 -15.57 -2.47 -11.68
CA LEU A 43 -15.90 -1.42 -12.65
C LEU A 43 -16.62 -2.00 -13.86
N VAL A 44 -17.64 -1.28 -14.35
CA VAL A 44 -18.42 -1.66 -15.55
C VAL A 44 -17.60 -1.51 -16.84
N SER A 45 -16.68 -0.55 -16.87
CA SER A 45 -15.88 -0.22 -18.05
C SER A 45 -14.40 -0.08 -17.68
N PRO A 46 -13.46 -0.27 -18.64
CA PRO A 46 -12.04 -0.04 -18.39
C PRO A 46 -11.81 1.38 -17.83
N PRO A 47 -11.14 1.53 -16.68
CA PRO A 47 -10.85 2.84 -16.11
C PRO A 47 -9.84 3.59 -16.98
N ASP A 48 -9.94 4.92 -17.04
CA ASP A 48 -8.90 5.79 -17.60
C ASP A 48 -7.75 5.93 -16.60
N PRO A 49 -6.55 5.36 -16.87
CA PRO A 49 -5.46 5.39 -15.91
C PRO A 49 -4.97 6.81 -15.61
N ARG A 50 -5.10 7.75 -16.55
CA ARG A 50 -4.68 9.14 -16.32
C ARG A 50 -5.50 9.80 -15.22
N LYS A 51 -6.82 9.62 -15.24
CA LYS A 51 -7.71 10.15 -14.18
C LYS A 51 -7.31 9.67 -12.79
N VAL A 52 -6.90 8.40 -12.70
CA VAL A 52 -6.47 7.82 -11.42
C VAL A 52 -5.10 8.37 -11.01
N LEU A 53 -4.14 8.41 -11.93
CA LEU A 53 -2.80 8.95 -11.65
C LEU A 53 -2.80 10.44 -11.32
N ASP A 54 -3.70 11.23 -11.92
CA ASP A 54 -3.84 12.67 -11.64
C ASP A 54 -4.42 12.94 -10.24
N ALA A 55 -5.18 12.00 -9.69
CA ALA A 55 -5.73 12.09 -8.33
C ALA A 55 -4.74 11.69 -7.23
N LEU A 56 -3.64 11.06 -7.62
CA LEU A 56 -2.66 10.45 -6.73
C LEU A 56 -1.35 11.25 -6.72
N PRO A 57 -0.69 11.43 -5.55
CA PRO A 57 0.66 11.98 -5.51
C PRO A 57 1.68 11.00 -6.10
N LEU A 58 2.86 11.49 -6.49
CA LEU A 58 3.98 10.62 -6.92
C LEU A 58 4.69 9.95 -5.74
N GLU A 59 4.61 10.56 -4.56
CA GLU A 59 5.28 10.10 -3.34
C GLU A 59 4.32 10.17 -2.15
N SER A 60 4.51 9.29 -1.17
CA SER A 60 3.84 9.39 0.12
C SER A 60 4.37 10.59 0.93
N PRO A 61 3.68 10.97 2.02
CA PRO A 61 4.31 11.69 3.12
C PRO A 61 5.56 10.94 3.62
N ALA A 62 6.45 11.65 4.30
CA ALA A 62 7.62 11.03 4.90
C ALA A 62 7.18 10.02 5.97
N ILE A 63 7.78 8.83 5.94
CA ILE A 63 7.64 7.79 6.95
C ILE A 63 9.04 7.66 7.57
N GLY A 64 9.24 8.31 8.71
CA GLY A 64 10.59 8.60 9.20
C GLY A 64 11.35 9.50 8.22
N GLY A 65 12.52 9.03 7.75
CA GLY A 65 13.36 9.73 6.78
C GLY A 65 13.01 9.50 5.31
N GLU A 66 12.21 8.48 5.01
CA GLU A 66 12.02 7.97 3.64
C GLU A 66 10.59 8.22 3.12
N ARG A 67 10.37 7.98 1.82
CA ARG A 67 9.06 8.08 1.16
C ARG A 67 8.78 6.83 0.35
N LEU A 68 7.51 6.49 0.20
CA LEU A 68 7.07 5.49 -0.76
C LEU A 68 6.87 6.14 -2.13
N HIS A 69 7.32 5.47 -3.18
CA HIS A 69 7.25 5.95 -4.55
C HIS A 69 6.17 5.22 -5.32
N ARG A 70 5.34 5.98 -6.04
CA ARG A 70 4.25 5.43 -6.84
C ARG A 70 4.77 4.71 -8.08
N SER A 71 4.30 3.49 -8.31
CA SER A 71 4.54 2.74 -9.53
C SER A 71 3.59 3.14 -10.68
N GLY A 72 3.73 2.47 -11.83
CA GLY A 72 2.77 2.58 -12.93
C GLY A 72 1.48 1.81 -12.61
N PRO A 73 0.33 2.20 -13.18
CA PRO A 73 -0.92 1.52 -12.92
C PRO A 73 -1.02 0.21 -13.70
N THR A 74 -1.63 -0.80 -13.08
CA THR A 74 -2.06 -2.04 -13.75
C THR A 74 -3.57 -2.00 -13.94
N VAL A 75 -4.05 -2.28 -15.15
CA VAL A 75 -5.50 -2.41 -15.44
C VAL A 75 -5.80 -3.87 -15.76
N GLU A 76 -6.82 -4.41 -15.09
CA GLU A 76 -7.27 -5.79 -15.27
C GLU A 76 -8.71 -5.83 -15.79
N ALA A 77 -9.01 -6.87 -16.56
CA ALA A 77 -10.34 -7.19 -17.06
C ALA A 77 -10.58 -8.68 -16.84
N VAL A 78 -11.68 -9.02 -16.18
CA VAL A 78 -12.06 -10.39 -15.85
C VAL A 78 -13.48 -10.62 -16.34
N SER A 79 -13.64 -11.53 -17.30
CA SER A 79 -14.95 -11.92 -17.82
C SER A 79 -15.46 -13.17 -17.11
N ASP A 80 -16.78 -13.30 -17.01
CA ASP A 80 -17.42 -14.54 -16.61
C ASP A 80 -17.20 -15.67 -17.65
N GLU A 81 -17.56 -16.91 -17.31
CA GLU A 81 -17.36 -18.06 -18.20
C GLU A 81 -18.12 -17.92 -19.53
N ASP A 82 -19.31 -17.31 -19.49
CA ASP A 82 -20.18 -17.12 -20.66
C ASP A 82 -19.82 -15.87 -21.48
N LEU A 83 -18.83 -15.08 -21.05
CA LEU A 83 -18.37 -13.81 -21.65
C LEU A 83 -19.48 -12.77 -21.81
N THR A 84 -20.43 -12.76 -20.89
CA THR A 84 -21.58 -11.84 -20.89
C THR A 84 -21.36 -10.62 -19.99
N GLU A 85 -20.57 -10.77 -18.93
CA GLU A 85 -20.17 -9.70 -18.02
C GLU A 85 -18.65 -9.64 -17.96
N THR A 86 -18.10 -8.43 -17.93
CA THR A 86 -16.66 -8.20 -17.73
C THR A 86 -16.47 -7.16 -16.65
N GLU A 87 -15.80 -7.56 -15.57
CA GLU A 87 -15.38 -6.70 -14.49
C GLU A 87 -14.01 -6.10 -14.79
N HIS A 88 -13.88 -4.79 -14.58
CA HIS A 88 -12.61 -4.10 -14.68
C HIS A 88 -12.08 -3.67 -13.31
N ALA A 89 -10.75 -3.60 -13.21
CA ALA A 89 -10.05 -3.07 -12.06
C ALA A 89 -8.81 -2.28 -12.47
N ILE A 90 -8.38 -1.38 -11.60
CA ILE A 90 -7.10 -0.67 -11.70
C ILE A 90 -6.40 -0.66 -10.36
N GLU A 91 -5.10 -0.86 -10.40
CA GLU A 91 -4.22 -0.99 -9.26
C GLU A 91 -3.00 -0.08 -9.39
N ILE A 92 -2.57 0.50 -8.26
CA ILE A 92 -1.37 1.32 -8.14
C ILE A 92 -0.65 0.90 -6.86
N SER A 93 0.65 0.63 -6.95
CA SER A 93 1.50 0.39 -5.78
C SER A 93 2.30 1.63 -5.39
N TYR A 94 2.61 1.75 -4.11
CA TYR A 94 3.64 2.62 -3.58
C TYR A 94 4.64 1.77 -2.81
N GLU A 95 5.92 1.91 -3.13
CA GLU A 95 6.98 1.05 -2.58
C GLU A 95 8.11 1.89 -1.98
N GLY A 96 8.70 1.42 -0.90
CA GLY A 96 9.86 2.04 -0.26
C GLY A 96 10.34 1.22 0.94
N SER A 97 11.25 1.76 1.73
CA SER A 97 11.73 1.11 2.95
C SER A 97 11.74 2.08 4.12
N TYR A 98 11.65 1.52 5.32
CA TYR A 98 11.74 2.24 6.59
C TYR A 98 12.93 1.70 7.38
N GLU A 99 13.98 2.50 7.52
CA GLU A 99 15.15 2.15 8.32
C GLU A 99 14.87 2.36 9.82
N LEU A 100 15.32 1.41 10.63
CA LEU A 100 15.19 1.42 12.08
C LEU A 100 16.54 1.82 12.67
N ASP A 101 16.66 3.07 13.08
CA ASP A 101 17.82 3.52 13.85
C ASP A 101 17.78 3.01 15.30
N GLU A 102 18.89 3.15 16.01
CA GLU A 102 19.02 2.66 17.39
C GLU A 102 17.96 3.28 18.32
N ALA A 103 17.60 4.55 18.11
CA ALA A 103 16.57 5.22 18.91
C ALA A 103 15.19 4.61 18.68
N THR A 104 14.84 4.31 17.43
CA THR A 104 13.58 3.67 17.05
C THR A 104 13.52 2.22 17.53
N LEU A 105 14.66 1.50 17.51
CA LEU A 105 14.77 0.14 18.04
C LEU A 105 14.59 0.11 19.56
N ALA A 106 15.20 1.07 20.27
CA ALA A 106 15.09 1.20 21.72
C ALA A 106 13.69 1.68 22.17
N ASP A 107 13.06 2.55 21.38
CA ASP A 107 11.74 3.12 21.65
C ASP A 107 10.80 2.99 20.44
N GLY A 108 10.04 1.89 20.46
CA GLY A 108 9.06 1.55 19.42
C GLY A 108 7.89 2.54 19.30
N SER A 109 7.71 3.48 20.24
CA SER A 109 6.62 4.48 20.12
C SER A 109 6.83 5.45 18.94
N THR A 110 8.08 5.64 18.50
CA THR A 110 8.40 6.41 17.30
C THR A 110 7.81 5.77 16.04
N LEU A 111 7.74 4.44 16.01
CA LEU A 111 7.15 3.68 14.91
C LEU A 111 5.64 3.91 14.83
N ASP A 112 4.96 4.03 15.99
CA ASP A 112 3.53 4.29 16.06
C ASP A 112 3.17 5.63 15.42
N ASP A 113 3.95 6.69 15.67
CA ASP A 113 3.73 8.00 15.08
C ASP A 113 3.89 7.97 13.55
N HIS A 114 4.94 7.31 13.05
CA HIS A 114 5.20 7.21 11.61
C HIS A 114 4.14 6.38 10.88
N PHE A 115 3.71 5.24 11.45
CA PHE A 115 2.67 4.42 10.85
C PHE A 115 1.27 5.02 11.00
N SER A 116 1.02 5.83 12.04
CA SER A 116 -0.21 6.63 12.15
C SER A 116 -0.36 7.61 11.00
N ALA A 117 0.72 8.33 10.65
CA ALA A 117 0.75 9.23 9.50
C ALA A 117 0.48 8.50 8.17
N MET A 118 1.06 7.32 8.00
CA MET A 118 0.81 6.46 6.83
C MET A 118 -0.66 6.02 6.75
N GLY A 119 -1.26 5.57 7.86
CA GLY A 119 -2.68 5.18 7.93
C GLY A 119 -3.64 6.33 7.58
N GLY A 120 -3.35 7.53 8.07
CA GLY A 120 -4.09 8.75 7.71
C GLY A 120 -3.98 9.09 6.22
N TRP A 121 -2.77 8.96 5.65
CA TRP A 121 -2.54 9.17 4.23
C TRP A 121 -3.27 8.15 3.35
N ILE A 122 -3.18 6.85 3.66
CA ILE A 122 -3.90 5.78 2.94
C ILE A 122 -5.40 6.07 2.94
N SER A 123 -5.96 6.39 4.12
CA SER A 123 -7.38 6.72 4.26
C SER A 123 -7.77 7.91 3.39
N SER A 124 -6.99 9.00 3.43
CA SER A 124 -7.25 10.19 2.61
C SER A 124 -7.16 9.91 1.11
N THR A 125 -6.26 9.00 0.71
CA THR A 125 -6.04 8.61 -0.68
C THR A 125 -7.20 7.75 -1.18
N LEU A 126 -7.69 6.82 -0.36
CA LEU A 126 -8.87 6.02 -0.66
C LEU A 126 -10.13 6.88 -0.83
N VAL A 127 -10.30 7.94 -0.01
CA VAL A 127 -11.40 8.90 -0.18
C VAL A 127 -11.28 9.63 -1.52
N ARG A 128 -10.10 10.15 -1.86
CA ARG A 128 -9.85 10.80 -3.16
C ARG A 128 -10.15 9.90 -4.35
N LEU A 129 -9.77 8.62 -4.25
CA LEU A 129 -10.09 7.62 -5.28
C LEU A 129 -11.59 7.30 -5.33
N GLY A 130 -12.28 7.31 -4.19
CA GLY A 130 -13.73 7.15 -4.09
C GLY A 130 -14.52 8.33 -4.67
N ASP A 131 -13.96 9.53 -4.64
CA ASP A 131 -14.55 10.73 -5.24
C ASP A 131 -14.43 10.75 -6.78
N LEU A 132 -13.63 9.84 -7.36
CA LEU A 132 -13.58 9.67 -8.82
C LEU A 132 -14.89 9.07 -9.31
N ASN A 133 -15.50 9.71 -10.31
CA ASN A 133 -16.77 9.28 -10.88
C ASN A 133 -16.60 8.04 -11.77
N PHE A 134 -16.62 6.86 -11.15
CA PHE A 134 -16.63 5.56 -11.79
C PHE A 134 -18.00 4.89 -11.69
N GLU A 135 -18.32 4.07 -12.70
CA GLU A 135 -19.51 3.22 -12.68
C GLU A 135 -19.14 1.83 -12.18
N PHE A 136 -19.82 1.38 -11.13
CA PHE A 136 -19.60 0.10 -10.49
C PHE A 136 -20.68 -0.92 -10.89
N LEU A 137 -20.28 -2.18 -11.04
CA LEU A 137 -21.19 -3.30 -11.14
C LEU A 137 -22.08 -3.38 -9.88
N PRO A 138 -23.27 -3.97 -9.97
CA PRO A 138 -24.13 -4.19 -8.82
C PRO A 138 -23.38 -4.88 -7.67
N PRO A 139 -23.74 -4.62 -6.39
CA PRO A 139 -23.18 -5.36 -5.27
C PRO A 139 -23.34 -6.86 -5.49
N LEU A 140 -22.30 -7.63 -5.16
CA LEU A 140 -22.46 -9.09 -5.07
C LEU A 140 -23.53 -9.37 -4.02
N GLU A 141 -24.54 -10.18 -4.35
CA GLU A 141 -25.47 -10.67 -3.34
C GLU A 141 -24.64 -11.39 -2.26
N LYS A 142 -24.87 -11.04 -0.98
CA LYS A 142 -24.28 -11.82 0.10
C LYS A 142 -24.90 -13.20 0.02
N ASP A 143 -24.12 -14.20 -0.35
CA ASP A 143 -24.47 -15.59 -0.06
C ASP A 143 -24.58 -15.69 1.47
N ASP A 144 -25.82 -15.69 1.98
CA ASP A 144 -26.11 -16.10 3.36
C ASP A 144 -25.70 -17.57 3.47
N SER A 145 -24.45 -17.81 3.92
CA SER A 145 -23.90 -19.12 4.25
C SER A 145 -23.48 -19.18 5.71
#